data_AF-A0A1W2DY74-F1
#
_entry.id   AF-A0A1W2DY74-F1
#
_cell.length_a   1.000
_cell.length_b   1.000
_cell.length_c   1.000
_cell.angle_alpha   90.00
_cell.angle_beta   90.00
_cell.angle_gamma   90.00
#
_symmetry.space_group_name_H-M   'P 1'
#
loop_
_entity.id
_entity.type
_entity.pdbx_description
1 polymer ?
#
loop_
_entity_poly.entity_id
_entity_poly.type
_entity_poly.pdbx_seq_one_letter_code
_entity_poly.pdbx_strand_id
1 'polypeptide(L)'
;MAVQVRSLYKTDMMEENRKDIADETDVELLVNSFYTKVRNDHLLDAVFGPVIKNNWDNHLKIMVDFWSTLLLYTRKYNSDPLPKHLPLELSKEHFDRWIQLFNETVDELFVGVIAENAKKRASSIAKIMKAVKGISDVEVNKQGS
;
A
#
# COMPACT_ATOMS: atom_id res chain seq x y z
N MET A 1 -20.16 33.83 -12.86
CA MET A 1 -19.37 33.72 -11.60
C MET A 1 -20.07 32.75 -10.65
N ALA A 2 -20.16 31.45 -10.96
CA ALA A 2 -20.82 30.46 -10.09
C ALA A 2 -20.37 29.01 -10.38
N VAL A 3 -19.09 28.79 -10.68
CA VAL A 3 -18.58 27.44 -11.00
C VAL A 3 -17.46 26.98 -10.06
N GLN A 4 -16.86 27.87 -9.27
CA GLN A 4 -15.69 27.51 -8.45
C GLN A 4 -16.03 27.01 -7.03
N VAL A 5 -17.25 27.27 -6.55
CA VAL A 5 -17.59 27.05 -5.14
C VAL A 5 -17.94 25.58 -4.84
N ARG A 6 -18.62 24.87 -5.75
CA ARG A 6 -19.11 23.49 -5.52
C ARG A 6 -18.02 22.44 -5.28
N SER A 7 -16.78 22.71 -5.72
CA SER A 7 -15.64 21.80 -5.58
C SER A 7 -14.97 21.89 -4.20
N LEU A 8 -15.06 23.04 -3.53
CA LEU A 8 -14.38 23.26 -2.24
C LEU A 8 -15.15 22.57 -1.10
N TYR A 9 -16.48 22.64 -1.11
CA TYR A 9 -17.30 22.02 -0.06
C TYR A 9 -17.27 20.49 -0.06
N LYS A 10 -17.00 19.86 -1.21
CA LYS A 10 -16.97 18.40 -1.33
C LYS A 10 -15.68 17.82 -0.72
N THR A 11 -14.59 18.57 -0.77
CA THR A 11 -13.32 18.18 -0.15
C THR A 11 -13.38 18.40 1.36
N ASP A 12 -13.88 19.56 1.80
CA ASP A 12 -14.00 19.88 3.23
C ASP A 12 -14.96 18.93 3.97
N MET A 13 -16.10 18.55 3.36
CA MET A 13 -17.04 17.59 3.97
C MET A 13 -16.54 16.13 4.00
N MET A 14 -15.57 15.77 3.15
CA MET A 14 -14.95 14.43 3.16
C MET A 14 -13.79 14.35 4.17
N GLU A 15 -13.24 15.49 4.59
CA GLU A 15 -12.28 15.54 5.70
C GLU A 15 -12.94 15.29 7.06
N GLU A 16 -14.15 15.79 7.28
CA GLU A 16 -14.81 15.77 8.59
C GLU A 16 -15.37 14.40 9.05
N ASN A 17 -15.35 13.37 8.21
CA ASN A 17 -16.00 12.08 8.54
C ASN A 17 -15.08 10.85 8.46
N ARG A 18 -13.77 11.04 8.29
CA ARG A 18 -12.80 9.94 8.34
C ARG A 18 -12.51 9.59 9.80
N LYS A 19 -12.47 8.28 10.08
CA LYS A 19 -12.14 7.71 11.40
C LYS A 19 -10.79 7.02 11.37
N ASP A 20 -10.31 6.63 12.54
CA ASP A 20 -9.15 5.74 12.62
C ASP A 20 -9.55 4.30 12.27
N ILE A 21 -8.57 3.47 11.95
CA ILE A 21 -8.76 2.04 11.69
C ILE A 21 -9.04 1.36 13.04
N ALA A 22 -10.22 0.78 13.20
CA ALA A 22 -10.69 0.23 14.47
C ALA A 22 -10.85 -1.29 14.45
N ASP A 23 -11.20 -1.87 13.30
CA ASP A 23 -11.55 -3.28 13.18
C ASP A 23 -11.12 -3.87 11.82
N GLU A 24 -11.39 -5.17 11.64
CA GLU A 24 -11.01 -5.88 10.43
C GLU A 24 -11.82 -5.46 9.20
N THR A 25 -13.02 -4.91 9.38
CA THR A 25 -13.81 -4.37 8.28
C THR A 25 -13.14 -3.13 7.71
N ASP A 26 -12.54 -2.29 8.55
CA ASP A 26 -11.71 -1.16 8.10
C ASP A 26 -10.44 -1.64 7.36
N VAL A 27 -9.79 -2.69 7.86
CA VAL A 27 -8.62 -3.28 7.19
C VAL A 27 -9.00 -3.86 5.84
N GLU A 28 -10.13 -4.56 5.75
CA GLU A 28 -10.66 -5.07 4.49
C GLU A 28 -10.93 -3.95 3.48
N LEU A 29 -11.54 -2.85 3.93
CA LEU A 29 -11.76 -1.67 3.10
C LEU A 29 -10.42 -1.05 2.61
N LEU A 30 -9.44 -0.90 3.50
CA LEU A 30 -8.10 -0.40 3.17
C LEU A 30 -7.43 -1.27 2.09
N VAL A 31 -7.38 -2.58 2.33
CA VAL A 31 -6.70 -3.55 1.45
C VAL A 31 -7.37 -3.60 0.08
N ASN A 32 -8.70 -3.71 0.02
CA ASN A 32 -9.41 -3.76 -1.26
C ASN A 32 -9.26 -2.46 -2.06
N SER A 33 -9.36 -1.30 -1.40
CA SER A 33 -9.20 0.01 -2.05
C SER A 33 -7.78 0.18 -2.58
N PHE A 34 -6.78 -0.19 -1.78
CA PHE A 34 -5.38 -0.11 -2.15
C PHE A 34 -5.06 -1.01 -3.35
N TYR A 35 -5.45 -2.28 -3.30
CA TYR A 35 -5.16 -3.21 -4.40
C TYR A 35 -5.98 -2.92 -5.67
N THR A 36 -7.13 -2.25 -5.55
CA THR A 36 -7.81 -1.69 -6.72
C THR A 36 -6.93 -0.66 -7.43
N LYS A 37 -6.25 0.23 -6.69
CA LYS A 37 -5.29 1.17 -7.29
C LYS A 37 -4.07 0.45 -7.87
N VAL A 38 -3.53 -0.55 -7.17
CA VAL A 38 -2.38 -1.35 -7.66
C VAL A 38 -2.68 -2.01 -9.00
N ARG A 39 -3.89 -2.59 -9.16
CA ARG A 39 -4.32 -3.24 -10.41
C ARG A 39 -4.52 -2.28 -11.58
N ASN A 40 -4.82 -1.02 -11.28
CA ASN A 40 -5.01 0.01 -12.28
C ASN A 40 -3.71 0.78 -12.58
N ASP A 41 -2.63 0.52 -11.83
CA ASP A 41 -1.34 1.14 -12.02
C ASP A 41 -0.46 0.28 -12.94
N HIS A 42 -0.06 0.82 -14.09
CA HIS A 42 0.66 0.05 -15.11
C HIS A 42 2.02 -0.49 -14.62
N LEU A 43 2.72 0.26 -13.76
CA LEU A 43 4.03 -0.15 -13.25
C LEU A 43 3.88 -1.33 -12.28
N LEU A 44 2.91 -1.26 -11.37
CA LEU A 44 2.68 -2.32 -10.40
C LEU A 44 1.95 -3.52 -10.99
N ASP A 45 0.97 -3.32 -11.86
CA ASP A 45 0.23 -4.41 -12.49
C ASP A 45 1.15 -5.29 -13.36
N ALA A 46 2.18 -4.72 -13.99
CA ALA A 46 3.20 -5.49 -14.69
C ALA A 46 3.94 -6.51 -13.80
N VAL A 47 3.98 -6.27 -12.49
CA VAL A 47 4.52 -7.22 -11.50
C VAL A 47 3.42 -8.12 -10.94
N PHE A 48 2.30 -7.54 -10.49
CA PHE A 48 1.25 -8.28 -9.79
C PHE A 48 0.41 -9.16 -10.72
N GLY A 49 0.03 -8.65 -11.90
CA GLY A 49 -0.82 -9.32 -12.88
C GLY A 49 -0.29 -10.70 -13.28
N PRO A 50 0.98 -10.83 -13.72
CA PRO A 50 1.56 -12.13 -14.08
C PRO A 50 1.71 -13.10 -12.90
N VAL A 51 1.89 -12.59 -11.68
CA VAL A 51 2.12 -13.41 -10.47
C VAL A 51 0.81 -13.92 -9.88
N ILE A 52 -0.19 -13.05 -9.75
CA ILE A 52 -1.48 -13.36 -9.12
C ILE A 52 -2.48 -13.94 -10.13
N LYS A 53 -2.45 -13.46 -11.38
CA LYS A 53 -3.35 -13.88 -12.46
C LYS A 53 -4.82 -13.74 -12.04
N ASN A 54 -5.56 -14.84 -12.00
CA ASN A 54 -6.98 -14.87 -11.65
C ASN A 54 -7.23 -15.12 -10.16
N ASN A 55 -6.18 -15.19 -9.33
CA ASN A 55 -6.30 -15.56 -7.91
C ASN A 55 -6.33 -14.36 -6.95
N TRP A 56 -6.92 -13.25 -7.40
CA TRP A 56 -6.97 -12.00 -6.65
C TRP A 56 -7.72 -12.14 -5.32
N ASP A 57 -8.85 -12.85 -5.29
CA ASP A 57 -9.65 -13.00 -4.07
C ASP A 57 -8.84 -13.66 -2.94
N ASN A 58 -8.07 -14.71 -3.26
CA ASN A 58 -7.19 -15.37 -2.29
C ASN A 58 -6.04 -14.46 -1.86
N HIS A 59 -5.44 -13.73 -2.81
CA HIS A 59 -4.38 -12.76 -2.48
C HIS A 59 -4.89 -11.67 -1.53
N LEU A 60 -6.06 -11.11 -1.81
CA LEU A 60 -6.69 -10.08 -0.98
C LEU A 60 -6.98 -10.60 0.42
N LYS A 61 -7.50 -11.82 0.56
CA LYS A 61 -7.71 -12.45 1.88
C LYS A 61 -6.41 -12.55 2.69
N ILE A 62 -5.33 -13.01 2.06
CA ILE A 62 -4.00 -13.09 2.70
C ILE A 62 -3.53 -11.69 3.14
N MET A 63 -3.76 -10.67 2.31
CA MET A 63 -3.36 -9.30 2.63
C MET A 63 -4.20 -8.68 3.75
N VAL A 64 -5.49 -9.01 3.85
CA VAL A 64 -6.32 -8.63 5.01
C VAL A 64 -5.75 -9.27 6.28
N ASP A 65 -5.47 -10.57 6.28
CA ASP A 65 -4.89 -11.25 7.44
C ASP A 65 -3.52 -10.65 7.84
N PHE A 66 -2.68 -10.31 6.84
CA PHE A 66 -1.39 -9.66 7.04
C PHE A 66 -1.52 -8.31 7.73
N TRP A 67 -2.34 -7.41 7.18
CA TRP A 67 -2.52 -6.07 7.72
C TRP A 67 -3.27 -6.07 9.05
N SER A 68 -4.28 -6.93 9.23
CA SER A 68 -4.94 -7.13 10.52
C SER A 68 -3.96 -7.59 11.60
N THR A 69 -3.00 -8.44 11.25
CA THR A 69 -1.94 -8.87 12.18
C THR A 69 -1.01 -7.72 12.56
N LEU A 70 -0.64 -6.85 11.61
CA LEU A 70 0.28 -5.75 11.87
C LEU A 70 -0.35 -4.54 12.58
N LEU A 71 -1.62 -4.25 12.29
CA LEU A 71 -2.32 -3.06 12.78
C LEU A 71 -3.15 -3.34 14.03
N LEU A 72 -3.79 -4.51 14.08
CA LEU A 72 -4.76 -4.88 15.11
C LEU A 72 -4.32 -6.08 15.95
N TYR A 73 -3.12 -6.62 15.70
CA TYR A 73 -2.52 -7.72 16.48
C TYR A 73 -3.36 -9.02 16.50
N THR A 74 -4.14 -9.30 15.45
CA THR A 74 -5.07 -10.45 15.38
C THR A 74 -4.40 -11.83 15.26
N ARG A 75 -3.09 -11.89 14.98
CA ARG A 75 -2.30 -13.12 14.77
C ARG A 75 -2.80 -14.03 13.63
N LYS A 76 -3.53 -13.50 12.65
CA LYS A 76 -4.07 -14.29 11.52
C LYS A 76 -3.04 -14.64 10.45
N TYR A 77 -1.99 -13.83 10.32
CA TYR A 77 -0.90 -14.06 9.38
C TYR A 77 0.36 -14.56 10.10
N ASN A 78 0.88 -15.69 9.64
CA ASN A 78 1.97 -16.43 10.28
C ASN A 78 3.05 -16.91 9.30
N SER A 79 3.00 -16.44 8.05
CA SER A 79 3.94 -16.81 7.00
C SER A 79 5.04 -15.77 6.84
N ASP A 80 6.19 -16.15 6.27
CA ASP A 80 7.21 -15.18 5.87
C ASP A 80 6.87 -14.62 4.48
N PRO A 81 6.70 -13.29 4.31
CA PRO A 81 6.46 -12.72 3.00
C PRO A 81 7.71 -12.74 2.10
N LEU A 82 8.93 -12.71 2.65
CA LEU A 82 10.16 -12.54 1.86
C LEU A 82 10.35 -13.61 0.77
N PRO A 83 10.18 -14.93 1.02
CA PRO A 83 10.34 -15.96 0.01
C PRO A 83 9.51 -15.75 -1.26
N LYS A 84 8.34 -15.10 -1.15
CA LYS A 84 7.47 -14.81 -2.29
C LYS A 84 7.94 -13.61 -3.12
N HIS A 85 8.68 -12.68 -2.51
CA HIS A 85 9.14 -11.44 -3.16
C HIS A 85 10.58 -11.53 -3.68
N LEU A 86 11.40 -12.45 -3.15
CA LEU A 86 12.77 -12.69 -3.60
C LEU A 86 12.90 -12.97 -5.11
N PRO A 87 12.11 -13.86 -5.73
CA PRO A 87 12.26 -14.18 -7.16
C PRO A 87 11.73 -13.09 -8.10
N LEU A 88 11.05 -12.07 -7.59
CA LEU A 88 10.47 -11.01 -8.42
C LEU A 88 11.53 -9.97 -8.81
N GLU A 89 11.48 -9.51 -10.05
CA GLU A 89 12.26 -8.36 -10.53
C GLU A 89 11.61 -7.08 -10.03
N LEU A 90 12.08 -6.59 -8.88
CA LEU A 90 11.60 -5.36 -8.26
C LEU A 90 12.71 -4.33 -8.27
N SER A 91 12.34 -3.07 -8.52
CA SER A 91 13.22 -1.91 -8.48
C SER A 91 12.73 -0.90 -7.44
N LYS A 92 13.53 0.15 -7.20
CA LYS A 92 13.17 1.23 -6.27
C LYS A 92 11.84 1.88 -6.66
N GLU A 93 11.60 2.08 -7.94
CA GLU A 93 10.40 2.71 -8.49
C GLU A 93 9.13 1.93 -8.14
N HIS A 94 9.20 0.59 -8.16
CA HIS A 94 8.08 -0.25 -7.75
C HIS A 94 7.72 -0.04 -6.27
N PHE A 95 8.72 -0.01 -5.39
CA PHE A 95 8.48 0.23 -3.97
C PHE A 95 7.97 1.63 -3.69
N ASP A 96 8.55 2.65 -4.32
CA ASP A 96 8.14 4.04 -4.14
C ASP A 96 6.70 4.23 -4.61
N ARG A 97 6.33 3.65 -5.76
CA ARG A 97 4.96 3.71 -6.28
C ARG A 97 3.97 2.96 -5.39
N TRP A 98 4.35 1.79 -4.89
CA TRP A 98 3.52 1.01 -3.96
C TRP A 98 3.28 1.79 -2.65
N ILE A 99 4.31 2.42 -2.07
CA ILE A 99 4.19 3.25 -0.86
C ILE A 99 3.29 4.46 -1.13
N GLN A 100 3.48 5.12 -2.28
CA GLN A 100 2.67 6.28 -2.66
C GLN A 100 1.18 5.91 -2.70
N LEU A 101 0.81 4.87 -3.46
CA LEU A 101 -0.58 4.43 -3.57
C LEU A 101 -1.15 3.96 -2.24
N PHE A 102 -0.33 3.36 -1.38
CA PHE A 102 -0.75 2.93 -0.05
C PHE A 102 -1.07 4.14 0.83
N ASN A 103 -0.16 5.11 0.89
CA ASN A 103 -0.36 6.33 1.67
C ASN A 103 -1.56 7.13 1.17
N GLU A 104 -1.71 7.31 -0.15
CA GLU A 104 -2.89 7.95 -0.74
C GLU A 104 -4.18 7.24 -0.33
N THR A 105 -4.21 5.91 -0.33
CA THR A 105 -5.39 5.15 0.10
C THR A 105 -5.68 5.34 1.59
N VAL A 106 -4.66 5.34 2.45
CA VAL A 106 -4.85 5.62 3.88
C VAL A 106 -5.39 7.04 4.07
N ASP A 107 -4.79 8.02 3.41
CA ASP A 107 -5.16 9.44 3.52
C ASP A 107 -6.49 9.77 2.85
N GLU A 108 -7.05 8.88 2.03
CA GLU A 108 -8.41 9.02 1.49
C GLU A 108 -9.48 8.42 2.42
N LEU A 109 -9.14 7.40 3.19
CA LEU A 109 -10.11 6.59 3.94
C LEU A 109 -10.10 6.84 5.45
N PHE A 110 -8.93 7.10 6.01
CA PHE A 110 -8.72 7.08 7.45
C PHE A 110 -7.91 8.28 7.93
N VAL A 111 -7.99 8.54 9.23
CA VAL A 111 -7.16 9.49 9.97
C VAL A 111 -7.02 9.01 11.41
N GLY A 112 -5.85 9.16 12.01
CA GLY A 112 -5.62 8.77 13.40
C GLY A 112 -4.32 7.99 13.61
N VAL A 113 -4.16 7.45 14.81
CA VAL A 113 -2.92 6.81 15.26
C VAL A 113 -2.65 5.52 14.50
N ILE A 114 -3.67 4.69 14.25
CA ILE A 114 -3.51 3.42 13.54
C ILE A 114 -3.32 3.66 12.04
N ALA A 115 -3.99 4.66 11.46
CA ALA A 115 -3.75 5.12 10.09
C ALA A 115 -2.28 5.57 9.89
N GLU A 116 -1.75 6.41 10.79
CA GLU A 116 -0.34 6.82 10.74
C GLU A 116 0.63 5.65 10.97
N ASN A 117 0.26 4.70 11.84
CA ASN A 117 1.03 3.46 12.03
C ASN A 117 1.04 2.62 10.74
N ALA A 118 -0.07 2.51 10.02
CA ALA A 118 -0.13 1.79 8.75
C ALA A 118 0.87 2.34 7.73
N LYS A 119 0.92 3.66 7.55
CA LYS A 119 1.91 4.32 6.66
C LYS A 119 3.35 4.04 7.10
N LYS A 120 3.64 4.11 8.40
CA LYS A 120 4.97 3.79 8.96
C LYS A 120 5.36 2.32 8.73
N ARG A 121 4.41 1.39 8.90
CA ARG A 121 4.61 -0.04 8.64
C ARG A 121 4.89 -0.31 7.17
N ALA A 122 4.09 0.27 6.27
CA ALA A 122 4.30 0.19 4.82
C ALA A 122 5.72 0.64 4.44
N SER A 123 6.16 1.81 4.91
CA SER A 123 7.51 2.32 4.66
C SER A 123 8.60 1.37 5.20
N SER A 124 8.40 0.80 6.40
CA SER A 124 9.35 -0.12 7.02
C SER A 124 9.48 -1.43 6.25
N ILE A 125 8.35 -2.00 5.80
CA ILE A 125 8.33 -3.22 4.97
C ILE A 125 9.10 -2.98 3.67
N ALA A 126 8.82 -1.88 2.97
CA ALA A 126 9.50 -1.55 1.74
C ALA A 126 11.01 -1.36 1.93
N LYS A 127 11.43 -0.68 3.01
CA LYS A 127 12.86 -0.54 3.37
C LYS A 127 13.54 -1.90 3.59
N ILE A 128 12.90 -2.80 4.35
CA ILE A 128 13.44 -4.14 4.61
C ILE A 128 13.54 -4.94 3.30
N MET A 129 12.50 -4.94 2.48
CA MET A 129 12.49 -5.66 1.21
C MET A 129 13.55 -5.13 0.24
N LYS A 130 13.70 -3.80 0.13
CA LYS A 130 14.77 -3.18 -0.66
C LYS A 130 16.15 -3.61 -0.17
N ALA A 131 16.40 -3.55 1.14
CA ALA A 131 17.67 -3.95 1.73
C ALA A 131 18.00 -5.42 1.46
N VAL A 132 17.04 -6.33 1.67
CA VAL A 132 17.22 -7.77 1.41
C VAL A 132 17.50 -8.05 -0.07
N LYS A 133 16.91 -7.26 -0.98
CA LYS A 133 17.13 -7.39 -2.42
C LYS A 133 18.34 -6.60 -2.94
N GLY A 134 19.09 -5.90 -2.06
CA GLY A 134 20.24 -5.08 -2.46
C GLY A 134 19.86 -3.83 -3.29
N ILE A 135 18.62 -3.36 -3.18
CA ILE A 135 18.13 -2.16 -3.87
C ILE A 135 18.52 -0.94 -3.03
N SER A 136 19.47 -0.14 -3.52
CA SER A 136 19.91 1.09 -2.84
C SER A 136 19.00 2.28 -3.16
N ASP A 137 18.87 3.18 -2.19
CA ASP A 137 18.22 4.49 -2.39
C ASP A 137 19.13 5.49 -3.14
N VAL A 138 20.41 5.14 -3.33
CA VAL A 138 21.39 5.95 -4.04
C VAL A 138 21.35 5.61 -5.53
N GLU A 139 21.04 6.60 -6.37
CA GLU A 139 21.29 6.53 -7.81
C GLU A 139 22.79 6.27 -8.01
N VAL A 140 23.14 5.09 -8.53
CA VAL A 140 24.49 4.89 -9.05
C VAL A 140 24.61 5.80 -10.27
N ASN A 141 25.17 6.98 -10.09
CA ASN A 141 25.62 7.84 -11.18
C ASN A 141 26.64 7.04 -11.99
N LYS A 142 26.19 6.38 -13.06
CA LYS A 142 27.05 5.91 -14.13
C LYS A 142 27.45 7.12 -14.98
N GLN A 143 28.33 7.96 -14.43
CA GLN A 143 29.11 8.92 -15.19
C GLN A 143 30.58 8.67 -14.91
N GLY A 144 31.28 8.17 -15.93
CA GLY A 144 32.72 8.27 -16.11
C GLY A 144 33.57 7.22 -15.41
N SER A 145 33.97 6.16 -16.13
CA SER A 145 35.34 6.06 -16.66
C SER A 145 35.45 4.93 -17.69
#